data_AF-A0A564YHL3-F1
#
_entry.id   AF-A0A564YHL3-F1
#
_cell.length_a   1.000
_cell.length_b   1.000
_cell.length_c   1.000
_cell.angle_alpha   90.00
_cell.angle_beta   90.00
_cell.angle_gamma   90.00
#
_symmetry.space_group_name_H-M   'P 1'
#
loop_
_entity.id
_entity.type
_entity.pdbx_description
1 polymer ?
#
loop_
_entity_poly.entity_id
_entity_poly.type
_entity_poly.pdbx_seq_one_letter_code
_entity_poly.pdbx_strand_id
1 'polypeptide(L)'
;FGTTSQTDISDSVQQAHPIRLLTVFKGVQGTNEQLICLSIHLDPISRTLIVSSKERLLPNEGPKQRFKTGSLDASVVSGEDVHSIVFLTGCETPWLTNVWRHVALVFARSTMARTSLCSLYLDGIFVGTQKIYFAPPGSSAVSTSVCAFVGTPPCLYQPCSLRWRQGPFQLIEEPLTAGQVALIAALGPEYIGSLQAPPAPPNGQDILQPLFAEDKLSFAANGGTSVTLTITRIRRVYNPTDAALICKVLHMPIRENLTPIRVLRNLATQLGGSARSLGAVLVGYQGVRVFAPCPLGSLVSAVAEPTGLLLSLVALANTSEQLKKSLRAVFAVISASHTTAAEVQRLHGYQLMAGILRKKNEFLDEEVVDLVIEFTFNLMIPAPQIENPSHPAVKSRQFQFTLNENAFRDLLCDLQLWFRKPTYCEDQPKDYALIAHLINHLASQFAWICGDHPSIEERVMSEKLAKLVSGSLFDSLIFFLVDALKEIHSSNAPTVHFYDL
;
A
#
# COMPACT_ATOMS: atom_id res chain seq x y z
N PHE A 1 10.09 -6.82 8.56
CA PHE A 1 11.55 -6.89 8.52
C PHE A 1 12.10 -6.11 9.70
N GLY A 2 11.83 -6.58 10.92
CA GLY A 2 12.49 -6.02 12.10
C GLY A 2 13.95 -6.46 12.06
N THR A 3 14.86 -5.51 12.19
CA THR A 3 16.29 -5.76 12.40
C THR A 3 16.47 -6.30 13.80
N THR A 4 16.79 -7.59 13.92
CA THR A 4 17.41 -8.11 15.14
C THR A 4 18.83 -7.56 15.24
N SER A 5 19.16 -7.09 16.43
CA SER A 5 20.42 -6.48 16.85
C SER A 5 21.65 -7.27 16.40
N GLN A 6 22.68 -6.53 15.98
CA GLN A 6 24.02 -7.00 15.62
C GLN A 6 24.77 -7.59 16.83
N THR A 7 24.39 -8.75 17.34
CA THR A 7 25.24 -9.57 18.21
C THR A 7 24.67 -10.98 18.25
N ASP A 8 24.83 -11.73 17.16
CA ASP A 8 24.80 -13.20 17.10
C ASP A 8 25.23 -13.62 15.69
N ILE A 9 26.49 -13.31 15.34
CA ILE A 9 27.13 -13.83 14.13
C ILE A 9 28.01 -15.00 14.58
N SER A 10 27.43 -16.20 14.58
CA SER A 10 28.17 -17.43 14.37
C SER A 10 27.28 -18.49 13.72
N ASP A 11 27.75 -18.99 12.57
CA ASP A 11 27.38 -20.24 11.92
C ASP A 11 25.97 -20.44 11.37
N SER A 12 25.69 -19.77 10.23
CA SER A 12 25.38 -20.43 8.95
C SER A 12 24.92 -19.38 7.94
N VAL A 13 25.34 -19.50 6.69
CA VAL A 13 24.73 -18.76 5.58
C VAL A 13 23.28 -19.25 5.46
N GLN A 14 22.36 -18.67 6.23
CA GLN A 14 20.92 -18.85 6.08
C GLN A 14 20.56 -18.34 4.69
N GLN A 15 20.45 -19.25 3.73
CA GLN A 15 19.93 -18.94 2.40
C GLN A 15 18.60 -18.20 2.57
N ALA A 16 18.53 -16.97 2.05
CA ALA A 16 17.28 -16.22 2.05
C ALA A 16 16.23 -17.00 1.29
N HIS A 17 15.14 -17.34 1.97
CA HIS A 17 13.99 -17.94 1.31
C HIS A 17 13.32 -16.86 0.46
N PRO A 18 13.15 -17.06 -0.87
CA PRO A 18 12.49 -16.06 -1.70
C PRO A 18 11.00 -15.96 -1.36
N ILE A 19 10.42 -14.78 -1.54
CA ILE A 19 8.97 -14.57 -1.47
C ILE A 19 8.38 -15.08 -2.78
N ARG A 20 7.77 -16.26 -2.77
CA ARG A 20 7.16 -16.87 -3.96
C ARG A 20 5.74 -16.34 -4.14
N LEU A 21 5.53 -15.53 -5.17
CA LEU A 21 4.23 -14.90 -5.44
C LEU A 21 3.31 -15.86 -6.20
N LEU A 22 3.82 -16.49 -7.26
CA LEU A 22 3.06 -17.41 -8.10
C LEU A 22 3.95 -18.51 -8.68
N THR A 23 3.48 -19.75 -8.67
CA THR A 23 4.09 -20.86 -9.41
C THR A 23 2.98 -21.60 -10.16
N VAL A 24 2.96 -21.48 -11.49
CA VAL A 24 2.02 -22.19 -12.37
C VAL A 24 2.66 -23.46 -12.87
N PHE A 25 1.92 -24.56 -12.79
CA PHE A 25 2.37 -25.87 -13.24
C PHE A 25 1.26 -26.61 -13.99
N LYS A 26 1.67 -27.44 -14.95
CA LYS A 26 0.78 -28.28 -15.75
C LYS A 26 1.10 -29.76 -15.54
N GLY A 27 0.07 -30.60 -15.58
CA GLY A 27 0.24 -32.05 -15.61
C GLY A 27 0.77 -32.50 -16.97
N VAL A 28 1.73 -33.43 -16.97
CA VAL A 28 2.23 -34.05 -18.19
C VAL A 28 1.35 -35.24 -18.54
N GLN A 29 0.80 -35.25 -19.75
CA GLN A 29 -0.12 -36.31 -20.18
C GLN A 29 0.55 -37.68 -20.13
N GLY A 30 -0.16 -38.69 -19.61
CA GLY A 30 0.35 -40.07 -19.56
C GLY A 30 1.40 -40.30 -18.47
N THR A 31 1.80 -39.28 -17.71
CA THR A 31 2.70 -39.41 -16.55
C THR A 31 2.07 -38.81 -15.30
N ASN A 32 2.67 -39.08 -14.13
CA ASN A 32 2.27 -38.46 -12.86
C ASN A 32 3.07 -37.18 -12.56
N GLU A 33 3.85 -36.70 -13.52
CA GLU A 33 4.75 -35.57 -13.37
C GLU A 33 4.03 -34.23 -13.56
N GLN A 34 4.54 -33.21 -12.88
CA GLN A 34 4.06 -31.84 -12.97
C GLN A 34 5.21 -30.95 -13.45
N LEU A 35 4.94 -30.10 -14.44
CA LEU A 35 5.93 -29.21 -15.03
C LEU A 35 5.58 -27.77 -14.69
N ILE A 36 6.48 -27.07 -14.00
CA ILE A 36 6.38 -25.63 -13.78
C ILE A 36 6.59 -24.94 -15.12
N CYS A 37 5.68 -24.05 -15.50
CA CYS A 37 5.73 -23.29 -16.74
C CYS A 37 5.78 -21.76 -16.52
N LEU A 38 5.51 -21.30 -15.29
CA LEU A 38 5.72 -19.91 -14.89
C LEU A 38 6.04 -19.87 -13.40
N SER A 39 7.05 -19.10 -13.02
CA SER A 39 7.37 -18.82 -11.63
C SER A 39 7.70 -17.35 -11.43
N ILE A 40 7.13 -16.77 -10.38
CA ILE A 40 7.25 -15.36 -10.02
C ILE A 40 7.64 -15.32 -8.55
N HIS A 41 8.80 -14.74 -8.27
CA HIS A 41 9.28 -14.61 -6.90
C HIS A 41 10.09 -13.33 -6.73
N LEU A 42 10.12 -12.85 -5.49
CA LEU A 42 10.89 -11.69 -5.06
C LEU A 42 12.02 -12.19 -4.16
N ASP A 43 13.25 -11.82 -4.49
CA ASP A 43 14.37 -11.99 -3.58
C ASP A 43 14.40 -10.83 -2.59
N PRO A 44 14.20 -11.08 -1.28
CA PRO A 44 14.20 -10.02 -0.28
C PRO A 44 15.57 -9.35 -0.09
N ILE A 45 16.68 -10.04 -0.41
CA ILE A 45 18.03 -9.47 -0.24
C ILE A 45 18.34 -8.52 -1.38
N SER A 46 18.32 -9.03 -2.63
CA SER A 46 18.63 -8.20 -3.80
C SER A 46 17.50 -7.25 -4.18
N ARG A 47 16.31 -7.39 -3.57
CA ARG A 47 15.09 -6.62 -3.89
C ARG A 47 14.75 -6.71 -5.37
N THR A 48 14.94 -7.89 -5.94
CA THR A 48 14.67 -8.17 -7.34
C THR A 48 13.46 -9.05 -7.50
N LEU A 49 12.58 -8.66 -8.42
CA LEU A 49 11.46 -9.50 -8.82
C LEU A 49 11.86 -10.30 -10.05
N ILE A 50 11.81 -11.61 -9.93
CA ILE A 50 12.27 -12.56 -10.94
C ILE A 50 11.04 -13.27 -11.49
N VAL A 51 10.88 -13.21 -12.82
CA VAL A 51 9.86 -13.94 -13.57
C VAL A 51 10.57 -14.92 -14.48
N SER A 52 10.24 -16.20 -14.37
CA SER A 52 10.80 -17.24 -15.23
C SER A 52 9.71 -18.12 -15.82
N SER A 53 9.73 -18.26 -17.14
CA SER A 53 8.89 -19.17 -17.94
C SER A 53 9.64 -20.46 -18.31
N LYS A 54 10.85 -20.65 -17.78
CA LYS A 54 11.68 -21.84 -18.03
C LYS A 54 10.99 -23.08 -17.48
N GLU A 55 10.68 -24.02 -18.37
CA GLU A 55 10.02 -25.26 -18.01
C GLU A 55 10.93 -26.13 -17.13
N ARG A 56 10.41 -26.59 -15.99
CA ARG A 56 11.14 -27.46 -15.07
C ARG A 56 10.20 -28.39 -14.31
N LEU A 57 10.65 -29.60 -14.01
CA LEU A 57 9.85 -30.54 -13.22
C LEU A 57 9.63 -30.01 -11.80
N LEU A 58 8.39 -30.14 -11.32
CA LEU A 58 8.05 -29.92 -9.92
C LEU A 58 8.64 -31.08 -9.11
N PRO A 59 9.38 -30.82 -8.04
CA PRO A 59 9.97 -31.89 -7.23
C PRO A 59 8.88 -32.77 -6.59
N ASN A 60 8.98 -34.09 -6.78
CA ASN A 60 8.05 -35.06 -6.20
C ASN A 60 8.39 -35.43 -4.74
N GLU A 61 9.63 -35.20 -4.28
CA GLU A 61 10.04 -35.45 -2.89
C GLU A 61 10.29 -34.14 -2.15
N GLY A 62 10.08 -34.13 -0.82
CA GLY A 62 10.44 -33.04 0.08
C GLY A 62 11.94 -32.68 0.00
N PRO A 63 12.43 -31.69 0.78
CA PRO A 63 13.73 -31.06 0.57
C PRO A 63 14.92 -31.96 0.94
N LYS A 64 15.13 -33.07 0.22
CA LYS A 64 16.36 -33.87 0.27
C LYS A 64 17.44 -33.31 -0.66
N GLN A 65 17.03 -32.57 -1.69
CA GLN A 65 17.92 -31.70 -2.45
C GLN A 65 17.79 -30.28 -1.91
N ARG A 66 18.88 -29.78 -1.32
CA ARG A 66 19.09 -28.33 -1.14
C ARG A 66 19.07 -27.70 -2.53
N PHE A 67 17.91 -27.21 -2.95
CA PHE A 67 17.83 -26.33 -4.10
C PHE A 67 18.80 -25.17 -3.84
N LYS A 68 19.80 -25.00 -4.70
CA LYS A 68 20.58 -23.76 -4.75
C LYS A 68 19.66 -22.65 -5.27
N THR A 69 18.72 -22.19 -4.44
CA THR A 69 17.79 -21.09 -4.75
C THR A 69 18.28 -19.74 -4.23
N GLY A 70 19.56 -19.65 -3.84
CA GLY A 70 20.12 -18.46 -3.17
C GLY A 70 21.16 -17.68 -3.99
N SER A 71 21.40 -18.03 -5.24
CA SER A 71 22.16 -17.20 -6.18
C SER A 71 21.30 -17.09 -7.42
N LEU A 72 21.01 -15.87 -7.89
CA LEU A 72 20.59 -15.74 -9.28
C LEU A 72 21.66 -16.46 -10.12
N ASP A 73 21.24 -17.35 -11.01
CA ASP A 73 22.17 -17.92 -11.98
C ASP A 73 22.82 -16.75 -12.72
N ALA A 74 24.14 -16.77 -12.89
CA ALA A 74 24.87 -15.67 -13.53
C ALA A 74 24.30 -15.33 -14.92
N SER A 75 23.71 -16.32 -15.61
CA SER A 75 23.01 -16.19 -16.89
C SER A 75 21.71 -15.37 -16.84
N VAL A 76 21.04 -15.35 -15.69
CA VAL A 76 19.83 -14.56 -15.45
C VAL A 76 20.20 -13.10 -15.15
N VAL A 77 21.32 -12.88 -14.47
CA VAL A 77 21.87 -11.54 -14.20
C VAL A 77 22.51 -10.92 -15.44
N SER A 78 23.16 -11.73 -16.29
CA SER A 78 23.76 -11.28 -17.56
C SER A 78 22.74 -11.03 -18.67
N GLY A 79 21.47 -11.39 -18.49
CA GLY A 79 20.41 -11.22 -19.49
C GLY A 79 20.48 -12.21 -20.66
N GLU A 80 21.26 -13.28 -20.53
CA GLU A 80 21.39 -14.32 -21.57
C GLU A 80 20.24 -15.35 -21.53
N ASP A 81 19.57 -15.53 -20.39
CA ASP A 81 18.41 -16.41 -20.30
C ASP A 81 17.12 -15.74 -20.80
N VAL A 82 16.79 -16.02 -22.06
CA VAL A 82 15.61 -15.52 -22.77
C VAL A 82 14.27 -15.94 -22.11
N HIS A 83 14.28 -16.95 -21.22
CA HIS A 83 13.12 -17.44 -20.48
C HIS A 83 13.02 -16.87 -19.05
N SER A 84 13.95 -16.01 -18.63
CA SER A 84 13.96 -15.44 -17.29
C SER A 84 14.27 -13.94 -17.34
N ILE A 85 13.47 -13.14 -16.64
CA ILE A 85 13.65 -11.69 -16.55
C ILE A 85 13.74 -11.24 -15.11
N VAL A 86 14.51 -10.18 -14.87
CA VAL A 86 14.79 -9.63 -13.54
C VAL A 86 14.45 -8.15 -13.53
N PHE A 87 13.51 -7.75 -12.68
CA PHE A 87 13.24 -6.35 -12.41
C PHE A 87 13.96 -5.91 -11.15
N LEU A 88 14.79 -4.88 -11.28
CA LEU A 88 15.31 -4.13 -10.14
C LEU A 88 14.19 -3.23 -9.62
N THR A 89 13.82 -3.38 -8.36
CA THR A 89 12.70 -2.62 -7.77
C THR A 89 13.08 -1.18 -7.35
N GLY A 90 14.28 -0.72 -7.73
CA GLY A 90 14.70 0.70 -7.70
C GLY A 90 14.76 1.37 -6.32
N CYS A 91 14.56 0.62 -5.23
CA CYS A 91 14.42 1.21 -3.90
C CYS A 91 15.79 1.36 -3.23
N GLU A 92 16.37 2.57 -3.27
CA GLU A 92 17.58 2.96 -2.52
C GLU A 92 17.35 2.72 -1.02
N THR A 93 16.15 3.04 -0.53
CA THR A 93 15.71 2.75 0.84
C THR A 93 15.20 1.31 0.98
N PRO A 94 15.43 0.66 2.13
CA PRO A 94 14.85 -0.64 2.40
C PRO A 94 13.33 -0.59 2.33
N TRP A 95 12.71 -1.63 1.79
CA TRP A 95 11.27 -1.75 1.80
C TRP A 95 10.77 -1.69 3.24
N LEU A 96 9.86 -0.73 3.49
CA LEU A 96 9.19 -0.64 4.76
C LEU A 96 8.46 -1.94 5.05
N THR A 97 8.40 -2.24 6.33
CA THR A 97 8.00 -3.55 6.80
C THR A 97 6.70 -3.43 7.55
N ASN A 98 5.84 -4.46 7.44
CA ASN A 98 4.44 -4.37 7.88
C ASN A 98 3.63 -3.34 7.08
N VAL A 99 4.04 -3.04 5.86
CA VAL A 99 3.32 -2.19 4.91
C VAL A 99 2.82 -3.04 3.75
N TRP A 100 1.60 -2.79 3.30
CA TRP A 100 1.06 -3.40 2.09
C TRP A 100 1.71 -2.80 0.85
N ARG A 101 2.04 -3.66 -0.11
CA ARG A 101 2.60 -3.25 -1.41
C ARG A 101 1.75 -3.88 -2.49
N HIS A 102 1.35 -3.07 -3.47
CA HIS A 102 0.65 -3.56 -4.65
C HIS A 102 1.70 -3.96 -5.71
N VAL A 103 1.59 -5.18 -6.22
CA VAL A 103 2.48 -5.71 -7.25
C VAL A 103 1.63 -6.18 -8.41
N ALA A 104 1.82 -5.59 -9.59
CA ALA A 104 1.14 -6.00 -10.81
C ALA A 104 2.15 -6.35 -11.90
N LEU A 105 1.94 -7.49 -12.54
CA LEU A 105 2.67 -7.93 -13.72
C LEU A 105 1.69 -8.02 -14.88
N VAL A 106 1.91 -7.20 -15.91
CA VAL A 106 1.07 -7.16 -17.11
C VAL A 106 1.82 -7.86 -18.24
N PHE A 107 1.24 -8.95 -18.74
CA PHE A 107 1.76 -9.68 -19.89
C PHE A 107 0.96 -9.30 -21.13
N ALA A 108 1.59 -8.58 -22.06
CA ALA A 108 1.01 -8.26 -23.36
C ALA A 108 1.61 -9.18 -24.44
N ARG A 109 0.75 -9.92 -25.13
CA ARG A 109 1.18 -10.80 -26.22
C ARG A 109 1.80 -9.97 -27.34
N SER A 110 3.01 -10.33 -27.74
CA SER A 110 3.70 -9.71 -28.87
C SER A 110 3.21 -10.32 -30.19
N THR A 111 3.38 -9.57 -31.29
CA THR A 111 3.13 -10.05 -32.66
C THR A 111 3.99 -11.25 -33.03
N MET A 112 5.18 -11.39 -32.42
CA MET A 112 6.05 -12.54 -32.59
C MET A 112 5.58 -13.71 -31.72
N ALA A 113 5.35 -14.86 -32.36
CA ALA A 113 4.95 -16.09 -31.69
C ALA A 113 5.88 -16.41 -30.51
N ARG A 114 5.30 -16.83 -29.38
CA ARG A 114 6.02 -17.24 -28.15
C ARG A 114 6.71 -16.13 -27.37
N THR A 115 6.53 -14.86 -27.73
CA THR A 115 7.05 -13.72 -26.95
C THR A 115 5.94 -12.93 -26.29
N SER A 116 6.19 -12.43 -25.09
CA SER A 116 5.32 -11.46 -24.42
C SER A 116 6.16 -10.33 -23.85
N LEU A 117 5.60 -9.12 -23.85
CA LEU A 117 6.11 -8.02 -23.05
C LEU A 117 5.57 -8.18 -21.64
N CYS A 118 6.46 -8.26 -20.67
CA CYS A 118 6.12 -8.30 -19.25
C CYS A 118 6.45 -6.93 -18.65
N SER A 119 5.46 -6.25 -18.11
CA SER A 119 5.59 -4.95 -17.46
C SER A 119 5.35 -5.09 -15.97
N LEU A 120 6.29 -4.61 -15.14
CA LEU A 120 6.15 -4.56 -13.70
C LEU A 120 5.66 -3.19 -13.25
N TYR A 121 4.66 -3.20 -12.37
CA TYR A 121 4.20 -2.04 -11.63
C TYR A 121 4.27 -2.32 -10.12
N LEU A 122 4.72 -1.33 -9.36
CA LEU A 122 4.74 -1.35 -7.90
C LEU A 122 3.95 -0.16 -7.38
N ASP A 123 2.98 -0.40 -6.50
CA ASP A 123 2.09 0.63 -5.95
C ASP A 123 1.42 1.51 -7.02
N GLY A 124 1.11 0.91 -8.17
CA GLY A 124 0.48 1.61 -9.30
C GLY A 124 1.47 2.30 -10.23
N ILE A 125 2.74 2.38 -9.85
CA ILE A 125 3.80 3.08 -10.60
C ILE A 125 4.54 2.08 -11.49
N PHE A 126 4.76 2.47 -12.75
CA PHE A 126 5.52 1.67 -13.71
C PHE A 126 7.00 1.58 -13.31
N VAL A 127 7.53 0.35 -13.24
CA VAL A 127 8.95 0.09 -12.94
C VAL A 127 9.75 -0.18 -14.22
N GLY A 128 9.21 -1.01 -15.11
CA GLY A 128 9.91 -1.38 -16.34
C GLY A 128 9.20 -2.46 -17.13
N THR A 129 9.66 -2.65 -18.37
CA THR A 129 9.16 -3.67 -19.30
C THR A 129 10.32 -4.49 -19.85
N GLN A 130 10.16 -5.81 -19.88
CA GLN A 130 11.11 -6.73 -20.50
C GLN A 130 10.40 -7.78 -21.35
N LYS A 131 11.11 -8.28 -22.38
CA LYS A 131 10.60 -9.36 -23.23
C LYS A 131 10.87 -10.71 -22.55
N ILE A 132 9.86 -11.56 -22.48
CA ILE A 132 9.98 -12.94 -21.99
C ILE A 132 9.45 -13.92 -23.03
N TYR A 133 10.10 -15.07 -23.13
CA TYR A 133 9.76 -16.11 -24.11
C TYR A 133 9.10 -17.29 -23.41
N PHE A 134 7.99 -17.78 -23.95
CA PHE A 134 7.29 -18.94 -23.45
C PHE A 134 7.59 -20.17 -24.32
N ALA A 135 7.57 -21.35 -23.72
CA ALA A 135 7.63 -22.60 -24.47
C ALA A 135 6.43 -22.70 -25.45
N PRO A 136 6.59 -23.39 -26.59
CA PRO A 136 5.50 -23.57 -27.55
C PRO A 136 4.28 -24.25 -26.88
N PRO A 137 3.05 -23.79 -27.17
CA PRO A 137 1.86 -24.55 -26.82
C PRO A 137 1.92 -25.91 -27.55
N GLY A 138 2.14 -26.99 -26.81
CA GLY A 138 2.19 -28.35 -27.35
C GLY A 138 3.58 -29.01 -27.45
N SER A 139 4.67 -28.38 -26.99
CA SER A 139 6.00 -29.05 -27.02
C SER A 139 6.15 -30.24 -26.06
N SER A 140 5.17 -30.47 -25.18
CA SER A 140 5.08 -31.65 -24.31
C SER A 140 3.61 -31.96 -24.00
N ALA A 141 2.96 -32.75 -24.86
CA ALA A 141 1.64 -33.39 -24.67
C ALA A 141 0.43 -32.48 -24.34
N VAL A 142 -0.78 -32.97 -24.58
CA VAL A 142 -2.02 -32.22 -24.29
C VAL A 142 -2.11 -32.08 -22.76
N SER A 143 -2.07 -30.85 -22.23
CA SER A 143 -2.10 -30.62 -20.78
C SER A 143 -3.43 -31.11 -20.20
N THR A 144 -3.37 -32.04 -19.25
CA THR A 144 -4.57 -32.62 -18.61
C THR A 144 -5.16 -31.72 -17.52
N SER A 145 -4.34 -30.84 -16.93
CA SER A 145 -4.74 -29.85 -15.91
C SER A 145 -3.67 -28.77 -15.73
N VAL A 146 -4.08 -27.51 -15.55
CA VAL A 146 -3.21 -26.39 -15.17
C VAL A 146 -3.58 -25.95 -13.75
N CYS A 147 -2.59 -25.86 -12.87
CA CYS A 147 -2.75 -25.48 -11.47
C CYS A 147 -1.73 -24.42 -11.10
N ALA A 148 -1.94 -23.75 -9.97
CA ALA A 148 -0.98 -22.79 -9.44
C ALA A 148 -0.87 -22.86 -7.92
N PHE A 149 0.32 -22.57 -7.41
CA PHE A 149 0.55 -22.23 -6.02
C PHE A 149 0.73 -20.71 -5.91
N VAL A 150 -0.04 -20.09 -5.01
CA VAL A 150 0.22 -18.74 -4.52
C VAL A 150 0.94 -18.91 -3.18
N GLY A 151 2.16 -18.39 -3.07
CA GLY A 151 3.06 -18.72 -1.96
C GLY A 151 4.02 -19.87 -2.27
N THR A 152 4.58 -20.45 -1.21
CA THR A 152 5.57 -21.54 -1.33
C THR A 152 4.89 -22.89 -1.55
N PRO A 153 5.21 -23.64 -2.62
CA PRO A 153 4.73 -25.01 -2.80
C PRO A 153 5.19 -25.93 -1.65
N PRO A 154 4.39 -26.93 -1.24
CA PRO A 154 4.75 -27.82 -0.11
C PRO A 154 6.08 -28.54 -0.26
N CYS A 155 6.43 -28.96 -1.48
CA CYS A 155 7.70 -29.61 -1.79
C CYS A 155 8.92 -28.70 -1.59
N LEU A 156 8.71 -27.38 -1.48
CA LEU A 156 9.75 -26.37 -1.29
C LEU A 156 9.73 -25.76 0.12
N TYR A 157 8.93 -26.28 1.06
CA TYR A 157 8.92 -25.76 2.42
C TYR A 157 10.28 -25.95 3.11
N GLN A 158 10.76 -24.85 3.69
CA GLN A 158 11.98 -24.82 4.48
C GLN A 158 11.74 -23.91 5.70
N PRO A 159 12.33 -24.22 6.87
CA PRO A 159 12.30 -23.32 8.01
C PRO A 159 12.90 -21.96 7.64
N CYS A 160 12.17 -20.87 7.90
CA CYS A 160 12.62 -19.52 7.62
C CYS A 160 12.01 -18.52 8.61
N SER A 161 12.77 -17.48 8.97
CA SER A 161 12.30 -16.36 9.81
C SER A 161 11.46 -15.35 9.02
N LEU A 162 11.47 -15.42 7.69
CA LEU A 162 10.72 -14.55 6.80
C LEU A 162 9.21 -14.71 7.01
N ARG A 163 8.57 -13.66 7.53
CA ARG A 163 7.12 -13.55 7.65
C ARG A 163 6.60 -12.52 6.66
N TRP A 164 5.71 -12.96 5.78
CA TRP A 164 5.03 -12.10 4.82
C TRP A 164 3.57 -12.53 4.71
N ARG A 165 2.76 -11.67 4.10
CA ARG A 165 1.32 -11.83 3.97
C ARG A 165 0.94 -11.58 2.51
N GLN A 166 0.04 -12.39 1.97
CA GLN A 166 -0.53 -12.20 0.66
C GLN A 166 -1.90 -11.54 0.80
N GLY A 167 -2.10 -10.40 0.12
CA GLY A 167 -3.38 -9.71 0.06
C GLY A 167 -4.31 -10.35 -0.98
N PRO A 168 -5.36 -9.63 -1.43
CA PRO A 168 -6.16 -10.06 -2.57
C PRO A 168 -5.28 -10.42 -3.78
N PHE A 169 -5.66 -11.47 -4.50
CA PHE A 169 -4.95 -11.94 -5.67
C PHE A 169 -5.92 -12.08 -6.83
N GLN A 170 -5.56 -11.51 -7.98
CA GLN A 170 -6.40 -11.44 -9.17
C GLN A 170 -5.61 -11.87 -10.41
N LEU A 171 -6.24 -12.61 -11.31
CA LEU A 171 -5.77 -12.92 -12.66
C LEU A 171 -6.80 -12.41 -13.66
N ILE A 172 -6.33 -11.57 -14.57
CA ILE A 172 -7.14 -10.88 -15.56
C ILE A 172 -6.62 -11.27 -16.95
N GLU A 173 -7.48 -11.81 -17.81
CA GLU A 173 -7.20 -12.24 -19.18
C GLU A 173 -7.18 -11.08 -20.19
N GLU A 174 -6.75 -9.91 -19.73
CA GLU A 174 -6.61 -8.71 -20.54
C GLU A 174 -5.41 -7.89 -20.04
N PRO A 175 -4.52 -7.40 -20.91
CA PRO A 175 -3.41 -6.56 -20.49
C PRO A 175 -3.93 -5.20 -20.01
N LEU A 176 -3.77 -4.93 -18.71
CA LEU A 176 -4.18 -3.66 -18.12
C LEU A 176 -3.27 -2.49 -18.55
N THR A 177 -3.88 -1.33 -18.74
CA THR A 177 -3.20 -0.04 -18.91
C THR A 177 -2.60 0.44 -17.58
N ALA A 178 -1.61 1.34 -17.66
CA ALA A 178 -1.00 1.95 -16.48
C ALA A 178 -2.04 2.64 -15.57
N GLY A 179 -3.03 3.31 -16.15
CA GLY A 179 -4.11 3.97 -15.41
C GLY A 179 -5.00 3.00 -14.64
N GLN A 180 -5.38 1.86 -15.26
CA GLN A 180 -6.13 0.81 -14.57
C GLN A 180 -5.32 0.19 -13.43
N VAL A 181 -4.01 -0.04 -13.62
CA VAL A 181 -3.13 -0.58 -12.58
C VAL A 181 -2.98 0.41 -11.41
N ALA A 182 -2.83 1.70 -11.70
CA ALA A 182 -2.79 2.76 -10.69
C ALA A 182 -4.10 2.86 -9.91
N LEU A 183 -5.25 2.76 -10.59
CA LEU A 183 -6.56 2.71 -9.96
C LEU A 183 -6.69 1.50 -9.00
N ILE A 184 -6.31 0.31 -9.44
CA ILE A 184 -6.35 -0.89 -8.58
C ILE A 184 -5.43 -0.72 -7.35
N ALA A 185 -4.26 -0.12 -7.52
CA ALA A 185 -3.37 0.18 -6.41
C ALA A 185 -4.00 1.15 -5.40
N ALA A 186 -4.68 2.20 -5.90
CA ALA A 186 -5.34 3.20 -5.08
C ALA A 186 -6.57 2.66 -4.32
N LEU A 187 -7.25 1.64 -4.84
CA LEU A 187 -8.33 0.95 -4.14
C LEU A 187 -7.84 0.18 -2.90
N GLY A 188 -6.54 -0.15 -2.86
CA GLY A 188 -5.89 -0.75 -1.71
C GLY A 188 -6.24 -2.23 -1.45
N PRO A 189 -5.62 -2.83 -0.42
CA PRO A 189 -5.74 -4.26 -0.11
C PRO A 189 -7.11 -4.68 0.45
N GLU A 190 -7.98 -3.72 0.78
CA GLU A 190 -9.34 -3.95 1.29
C GLU A 190 -10.37 -4.09 0.20
N TYR A 191 -10.04 -3.69 -1.02
CA TYR A 191 -10.98 -3.78 -2.12
C TYR A 191 -11.30 -5.26 -2.40
N ILE A 192 -12.54 -5.64 -2.11
CA ILE A 192 -13.06 -7.00 -2.30
C ILE A 192 -13.96 -7.13 -3.55
N GLY A 193 -14.12 -6.05 -4.32
CA GLY A 193 -14.97 -6.02 -5.50
C GLY A 193 -14.35 -6.69 -6.73
N SER A 194 -15.13 -6.77 -7.80
CA SER A 194 -14.78 -7.40 -9.08
C SER A 194 -14.22 -6.43 -10.13
N LEU A 195 -13.96 -5.16 -9.77
CA LEU A 195 -13.53 -4.09 -10.68
C LEU A 195 -14.55 -3.75 -11.79
N GLN A 196 -15.81 -4.18 -11.62
CA GLN A 196 -16.92 -3.86 -12.53
C GLN A 196 -17.60 -2.53 -12.21
N ALA A 197 -17.42 -2.03 -10.99
CA ALA A 197 -17.95 -0.75 -10.53
C ALA A 197 -17.03 -0.19 -9.41
N PRO A 198 -15.74 0.05 -9.67
CA PRO A 198 -14.83 0.51 -8.63
C PRO A 198 -15.18 1.96 -8.23
N PRO A 199 -15.11 2.31 -6.94
CA PRO A 199 -15.25 3.69 -6.52
C PRO A 199 -14.07 4.53 -7.05
N ALA A 200 -14.33 5.78 -7.43
CA ALA A 200 -13.31 6.71 -7.90
C ALA A 200 -12.41 7.16 -6.75
N PRO A 201 -11.10 6.85 -6.75
CA PRO A 201 -10.19 7.34 -5.73
C PRO A 201 -9.97 8.85 -5.86
N PRO A 202 -9.60 9.56 -4.78
CA PRO A 202 -9.56 9.08 -3.39
C PRO A 202 -10.96 9.01 -2.75
N ASN A 203 -11.89 9.89 -3.12
CA ASN A 203 -13.07 10.16 -2.29
C ASN A 203 -14.22 9.15 -2.42
N GLY A 204 -14.17 8.25 -3.40
CA GLY A 204 -15.14 7.18 -3.62
C GLY A 204 -16.58 7.65 -3.89
N GLN A 205 -16.77 8.93 -4.20
CA GLN A 205 -18.10 9.53 -4.43
C GLN A 205 -18.71 9.08 -5.75
N ASP A 206 -17.88 8.95 -6.79
CA ASP A 206 -18.30 8.46 -8.09
C ASP A 206 -18.01 6.96 -8.23
N ILE A 207 -18.92 6.26 -8.89
CA ILE A 207 -18.71 4.86 -9.29
C ILE A 207 -18.22 4.86 -10.73
N LEU A 208 -17.03 4.32 -10.95
CA LEU A 208 -16.44 4.23 -12.27
C LEU A 208 -17.06 3.08 -13.07
N GLN A 209 -16.92 3.16 -14.39
CA GLN A 209 -17.29 2.09 -15.31
C GLN A 209 -16.43 0.84 -15.09
N PRO A 210 -16.88 -0.34 -15.56
CA PRO A 210 -16.08 -1.56 -15.53
C PRO A 210 -14.68 -1.34 -16.12
N LEU A 211 -13.64 -1.80 -15.43
CA LEU A 211 -12.27 -1.67 -15.94
C LEU A 211 -12.01 -2.60 -17.13
N PHE A 212 -12.73 -3.70 -17.20
CA PHE A 212 -12.66 -4.72 -18.24
C PHE A 212 -13.97 -5.50 -18.24
N ALA A 213 -14.25 -6.22 -19.33
CA ALA A 213 -15.45 -7.04 -19.42
C ALA A 213 -15.45 -8.19 -18.39
N GLU A 214 -16.62 -8.55 -17.89
CA GLU A 214 -16.80 -9.57 -16.83
C GLU A 214 -16.06 -10.88 -17.10
N ASP A 215 -16.06 -11.34 -18.35
CA ASP A 215 -15.41 -12.59 -18.79
C ASP A 215 -13.88 -12.55 -18.66
N LYS A 216 -13.27 -11.35 -18.56
CA LYS A 216 -11.82 -11.18 -18.44
C LYS A 216 -11.29 -11.41 -17.04
N LEU A 217 -12.11 -11.34 -16.00
CA LEU A 217 -11.67 -11.75 -14.66
C LEU A 217 -11.76 -13.27 -14.54
N SER A 218 -10.63 -13.96 -14.60
CA SER A 218 -10.60 -15.43 -14.55
C SER A 218 -10.54 -15.95 -13.13
N PHE A 219 -9.78 -15.26 -12.28
CA PHE A 219 -9.55 -15.64 -10.90
C PHE A 219 -9.46 -14.42 -10.00
N ALA A 220 -10.19 -14.43 -8.89
CA ALA A 220 -10.02 -13.46 -7.83
C ALA A 220 -10.24 -14.15 -6.48
N ALA A 221 -9.27 -14.05 -5.57
CA ALA A 221 -9.36 -14.61 -4.22
C ALA A 221 -9.01 -13.56 -3.17
N ASN A 222 -9.78 -13.58 -2.08
CA ASN A 222 -9.53 -12.75 -0.90
C ASN A 222 -9.76 -13.58 0.38
N GLY A 223 -9.30 -13.08 1.53
CA GLY A 223 -9.49 -13.78 2.79
C GLY A 223 -10.96 -13.86 3.26
N GLY A 224 -11.80 -12.90 2.85
CA GLY A 224 -13.22 -12.83 3.25
C GLY A 224 -14.12 -13.90 2.62
N THR A 225 -13.66 -14.61 1.58
CA THR A 225 -14.45 -15.60 0.83
C THR A 225 -14.21 -17.05 1.25
N SER A 226 -13.56 -17.25 2.39
CA SER A 226 -13.23 -18.55 2.96
C SER A 226 -14.48 -19.39 3.25
N VAL A 227 -14.51 -20.62 2.74
CA VAL A 227 -15.52 -21.64 3.02
C VAL A 227 -14.83 -22.94 3.42
N THR A 228 -15.47 -23.73 4.28
CA THR A 228 -15.00 -25.07 4.65
C THR A 228 -15.79 -26.12 3.89
N LEU A 229 -15.09 -26.97 3.14
CA LEU A 229 -15.65 -28.07 2.36
C LEU A 229 -14.96 -29.38 2.75
N THR A 230 -15.56 -30.50 2.37
CA THR A 230 -14.89 -31.81 2.36
C THR A 230 -14.51 -32.16 0.93
N ILE A 231 -13.57 -33.10 0.76
CA ILE A 231 -13.20 -33.53 -0.59
C ILE A 231 -14.38 -34.16 -1.36
N THR A 232 -15.26 -34.89 -0.66
CA THR A 232 -16.48 -35.42 -1.27
C THR A 232 -17.41 -34.31 -1.77
N ARG A 233 -17.50 -33.20 -1.04
CA ARG A 233 -18.30 -32.03 -1.47
C ARG A 233 -17.64 -31.32 -2.66
N ILE A 234 -16.32 -31.17 -2.66
CA ILE A 234 -15.58 -30.58 -3.79
C ILE A 234 -15.79 -31.41 -5.06
N ARG A 235 -15.68 -32.74 -4.96
CA ARG A 235 -15.92 -33.68 -6.08
C ARG A 235 -17.34 -33.56 -6.66
N ARG A 236 -18.35 -33.36 -5.81
CA ARG A 236 -19.76 -33.30 -6.21
C ARG A 236 -20.18 -31.94 -6.77
N VAL A 237 -19.69 -30.86 -6.17
CA VAL A 237 -20.12 -29.49 -6.49
C VAL A 237 -19.29 -28.90 -7.64
N TYR A 238 -18.00 -29.23 -7.71
CA TYR A 238 -17.10 -28.73 -8.75
C TYR A 238 -16.83 -29.84 -9.78
N ASN A 239 -15.77 -30.62 -9.60
CA ASN A 239 -15.46 -31.74 -10.50
C ASN A 239 -14.53 -32.76 -9.80
N PRO A 240 -14.50 -34.02 -10.29
CA PRO A 240 -13.63 -35.06 -9.74
C PRO A 240 -12.13 -34.85 -10.01
N THR A 241 -11.77 -34.15 -11.08
CA THR A 241 -10.36 -33.88 -11.44
C THR A 241 -9.69 -32.99 -10.39
N ASP A 242 -10.32 -31.88 -10.02
CA ASP A 242 -9.86 -30.95 -8.99
C ASP A 242 -9.79 -31.65 -7.63
N ALA A 243 -10.78 -32.47 -7.29
CA ALA A 243 -10.75 -33.26 -6.06
C ALA A 243 -9.53 -34.20 -6.02
N ALA A 244 -9.22 -34.89 -7.11
CA ALA A 244 -8.03 -35.75 -7.17
C ALA A 244 -6.73 -34.96 -7.00
N LEU A 245 -6.61 -33.80 -7.64
CA LEU A 245 -5.43 -32.92 -7.55
C LEU A 245 -5.25 -32.36 -6.14
N ILE A 246 -6.34 -31.92 -5.49
CA ILE A 246 -6.32 -31.42 -4.12
C ILE A 246 -5.88 -32.52 -3.15
N CYS A 247 -6.42 -33.73 -3.29
CA CYS A 247 -6.00 -34.89 -2.51
C CYS A 247 -4.51 -35.18 -2.64
N LYS A 248 -3.96 -35.10 -3.86
CA LYS A 248 -2.52 -35.29 -4.10
C LYS A 248 -1.69 -34.25 -3.34
N VAL A 249 -2.10 -32.99 -3.36
CA VAL A 249 -1.38 -31.89 -2.67
C VAL A 249 -1.49 -31.98 -1.14
N LEU A 250 -2.66 -32.36 -0.62
CA LEU A 250 -2.91 -32.48 0.83
C LEU A 250 -2.47 -33.83 1.42
N HIS A 251 -2.00 -34.76 0.58
CA HIS A 251 -1.70 -36.15 0.95
C HIS A 251 -2.88 -36.85 1.66
N MET A 252 -4.09 -36.65 1.12
CA MET A 252 -5.33 -37.22 1.65
C MET A 252 -5.95 -38.24 0.69
N PRO A 253 -6.58 -39.32 1.18
CA PRO A 253 -7.31 -40.25 0.34
C PRO A 253 -8.58 -39.62 -0.26
N ILE A 254 -8.84 -39.89 -1.55
CA ILE A 254 -9.99 -39.30 -2.30
C ILE A 254 -11.38 -39.71 -1.79
N ARG A 255 -11.45 -40.79 -1.00
CA ARG A 255 -12.71 -41.28 -0.40
C ARG A 255 -12.96 -40.73 1.00
N GLU A 256 -12.04 -39.94 1.53
CA GLU A 256 -12.21 -39.33 2.84
C GLU A 256 -13.35 -38.30 2.84
N ASN A 257 -13.97 -38.07 3.99
CA ASN A 257 -15.01 -37.05 4.13
C ASN A 257 -15.01 -36.35 5.49
N LEU A 258 -13.93 -36.52 6.27
CA LEU A 258 -13.86 -35.98 7.64
C LEU A 258 -12.98 -34.73 7.71
N THR A 259 -11.87 -34.70 6.98
CA THR A 259 -10.96 -33.55 7.03
C THR A 259 -11.60 -32.30 6.43
N PRO A 260 -11.72 -31.20 7.21
CA PRO A 260 -12.17 -29.93 6.71
C PRO A 260 -11.10 -29.29 5.82
N ILE A 261 -11.47 -28.95 4.59
CA ILE A 261 -10.63 -28.27 3.61
C ILE A 261 -11.12 -26.83 3.51
N ARG A 262 -10.27 -25.87 3.87
CA ARG A 262 -10.58 -24.44 3.69
C ARG A 262 -10.26 -24.00 2.26
N VAL A 263 -11.23 -23.34 1.65
CA VAL A 263 -11.20 -22.88 0.26
C VAL A 263 -11.56 -21.41 0.21
N LEU A 264 -10.72 -20.57 -0.42
CA LEU A 264 -11.08 -19.22 -0.80
C LEU A 264 -11.82 -19.30 -2.13
N ARG A 265 -13.13 -19.03 -2.13
CA ARG A 265 -13.94 -19.14 -3.36
C ARG A 265 -13.46 -18.13 -4.39
N ASN A 266 -13.39 -18.56 -5.65
CA ASN A 266 -13.10 -17.64 -6.75
C ASN A 266 -14.27 -16.65 -6.90
N LEU A 267 -14.04 -15.38 -6.57
CA LEU A 267 -15.02 -14.30 -6.65
C LEU A 267 -15.55 -14.09 -8.06
N ALA A 268 -14.73 -14.37 -9.06
CA ALA A 268 -15.12 -14.23 -10.45
C ALA A 268 -16.23 -15.21 -10.85
N THR A 269 -16.51 -16.28 -10.08
CA THR A 269 -17.57 -17.25 -10.39
C THR A 269 -18.98 -16.67 -10.47
N GLN A 270 -19.21 -15.48 -9.91
CA GLN A 270 -20.51 -14.78 -9.98
C GLN A 270 -20.68 -13.94 -11.24
N LEU A 271 -19.61 -13.71 -12.00
CA LEU A 271 -19.61 -12.88 -13.20
C LEU A 271 -20.00 -13.71 -14.43
N GLY A 272 -20.52 -13.05 -15.47
CA GLY A 272 -20.71 -13.67 -16.78
C GLY A 272 -19.38 -14.15 -17.38
N GLY A 273 -19.42 -15.19 -18.21
CA GLY A 273 -18.24 -15.70 -18.92
C GLY A 273 -18.11 -17.22 -18.94
N SER A 274 -16.89 -17.69 -19.24
CA SER A 274 -16.54 -19.11 -19.31
C SER A 274 -16.51 -19.76 -17.92
N ALA A 275 -16.43 -21.09 -17.88
CA ALA A 275 -16.27 -21.82 -16.64
C ALA A 275 -14.96 -21.44 -15.94
N ARG A 276 -15.04 -21.10 -14.64
CA ARG A 276 -13.90 -20.68 -13.82
C ARG A 276 -13.57 -21.72 -12.76
N SER A 277 -12.34 -21.66 -12.24
CA SER A 277 -11.89 -22.57 -11.17
C SER A 277 -12.67 -22.35 -9.87
N LEU A 278 -12.69 -23.37 -9.00
CA LEU A 278 -13.38 -23.32 -7.69
C LEU A 278 -12.89 -22.18 -6.78
N GLY A 279 -11.61 -21.78 -6.91
CA GLY A 279 -10.93 -20.93 -5.94
C GLY A 279 -9.53 -21.42 -5.60
N ALA A 280 -9.02 -20.98 -4.45
CA ALA A 280 -7.75 -21.44 -3.90
C ALA A 280 -7.98 -22.33 -2.67
N VAL A 281 -7.41 -23.52 -2.68
CA VAL A 281 -7.35 -24.38 -1.49
C VAL A 281 -6.19 -23.94 -0.60
N LEU A 282 -6.45 -23.81 0.70
CA LEU A 282 -5.40 -23.49 1.66
C LEU A 282 -4.58 -24.72 1.99
N VAL A 283 -3.28 -24.67 1.75
CA VAL A 283 -2.35 -25.81 1.91
C VAL A 283 -1.36 -25.53 3.04
N GLY A 284 -1.32 -26.41 4.06
CA GLY A 284 -0.31 -26.37 5.12
C GLY A 284 -0.65 -27.25 6.33
N TYR A 285 0.35 -27.99 6.84
CA TYR A 285 0.20 -28.98 7.93
C TYR A 285 0.02 -28.36 9.32
N GLN A 286 0.35 -27.07 9.51
CA GLN A 286 0.10 -26.33 10.74
C GLN A 286 -0.25 -24.87 10.42
N GLY A 287 -1.54 -24.54 10.48
CA GLY A 287 -1.98 -23.16 10.69
C GLY A 287 -1.79 -22.18 9.52
N VAL A 288 -2.25 -22.51 8.31
CA VAL A 288 -2.51 -21.46 7.31
C VAL A 288 -3.55 -20.52 7.88
N ARG A 289 -3.15 -19.29 8.20
CA ARG A 289 -4.04 -18.25 8.71
C ARG A 289 -4.57 -17.46 7.53
N VAL A 290 -5.88 -17.49 7.38
CA VAL A 290 -6.58 -16.50 6.55
C VAL A 290 -6.79 -15.27 7.41
N PHE A 291 -6.49 -14.12 6.86
CA PHE A 291 -6.83 -12.84 7.44
C PHE A 291 -7.53 -12.01 6.37
N ALA A 292 -8.43 -11.14 6.78
CA ALA A 292 -8.96 -10.08 5.94
C ALA A 292 -8.27 -8.79 6.37
N PRO A 293 -7.64 -8.03 5.46
CA PRO A 293 -7.18 -6.68 5.75
C PRO A 293 -8.35 -5.87 6.32
N CYS A 294 -8.14 -5.29 7.50
CA CYS A 294 -9.13 -4.48 8.18
C CYS A 294 -8.36 -3.34 8.86
N PRO A 295 -8.14 -2.22 8.17
CA PRO A 295 -7.42 -1.09 8.73
C PRO A 295 -8.28 -0.45 9.81
N LEU A 296 -7.63 0.36 10.62
CA LEU A 296 -8.31 1.08 11.68
C LEU A 296 -9.42 2.00 11.14
N GLY A 297 -9.21 2.66 9.99
CA GLY A 297 -10.22 3.54 9.39
C GLY A 297 -11.53 2.84 9.04
N SER A 298 -11.46 1.64 8.46
CA SER A 298 -12.63 0.84 8.14
C SER A 298 -13.35 0.30 9.39
N LEU A 299 -12.60 -0.03 10.45
CA LEU A 299 -13.18 -0.39 11.76
C LEU A 299 -13.92 0.79 12.41
N VAL A 300 -13.31 1.97 12.39
CA VAL A 300 -13.90 3.19 12.97
C VAL A 300 -15.16 3.59 12.20
N SER A 301 -15.17 3.40 10.88
CA SER A 301 -16.36 3.65 10.04
C SER A 301 -17.55 2.74 10.35
N ALA A 302 -17.34 1.60 11.01
CA ALA A 302 -18.42 0.73 11.47
C ALA A 302 -19.08 1.21 12.78
N VAL A 303 -18.50 2.21 13.46
CA VAL A 303 -19.10 2.87 14.62
C VAL A 303 -20.17 3.86 14.14
N ALA A 304 -21.26 4.04 14.90
CA ALA A 304 -22.39 4.87 14.48
C ALA A 304 -22.04 6.35 14.23
N GLU A 305 -21.05 6.90 14.95
CA GLU A 305 -20.57 8.27 14.77
C GLU A 305 -19.02 8.33 14.81
N PRO A 306 -18.35 7.96 13.70
CA PRO A 306 -16.89 7.93 13.59
C PRO A 306 -16.26 9.28 13.95
N THR A 307 -16.82 10.38 13.42
CA THR A 307 -16.29 11.73 13.66
C THR A 307 -16.39 12.12 15.13
N GLY A 308 -17.53 11.86 15.78
CA GLY A 308 -17.72 12.10 17.21
C GLY A 308 -16.75 11.30 18.07
N LEU A 309 -16.52 10.02 17.75
CA LEU A 309 -15.51 9.19 18.42
C LEU A 309 -14.11 9.80 18.31
N LEU A 310 -13.68 10.19 17.11
CA LEU A 310 -12.37 10.80 16.89
C LEU A 310 -12.19 12.11 17.67
N LEU A 311 -13.18 12.99 17.62
CA LEU A 311 -13.18 14.24 18.37
C LEU A 311 -13.21 14.00 19.88
N SER A 312 -13.92 12.97 20.35
CA SER A 312 -13.97 12.61 21.77
C SER A 312 -12.61 12.15 22.30
N LEU A 313 -11.80 11.45 21.51
CA LEU A 313 -10.43 11.07 21.89
C LEU A 313 -9.58 12.31 22.17
N VAL A 314 -9.65 13.31 21.28
CA VAL A 314 -8.96 14.59 21.48
C VAL A 314 -9.52 15.33 22.70
N ALA A 315 -10.83 15.33 22.90
CA ALA A 315 -11.49 16.01 24.02
C ALA A 315 -11.21 15.37 25.40
N LEU A 316 -11.01 14.05 25.46
CA LEU A 316 -10.76 13.31 26.69
C LEU A 316 -9.27 13.30 27.12
N ALA A 317 -8.37 13.79 26.27
CA ALA A 317 -6.95 13.88 26.62
C ALA A 317 -6.72 14.88 27.76
N ASN A 318 -6.18 14.41 28.88
CA ASN A 318 -5.97 15.22 30.09
C ASN A 318 -4.49 15.54 30.36
N THR A 319 -3.60 15.17 29.44
CA THR A 319 -2.18 15.50 29.48
C THR A 319 -1.68 15.84 28.08
N SER A 320 -0.58 16.59 27.97
CA SER A 320 0.08 16.87 26.67
C SER A 320 0.42 15.57 25.92
N GLU A 321 0.93 14.55 26.62
CA GLU A 321 1.24 13.26 25.99
C GLU A 321 -0.01 12.55 25.44
N GLN A 322 -1.12 12.57 26.18
CA GLN A 322 -2.38 11.98 25.73
C GLN A 322 -2.95 12.75 24.53
N LEU A 323 -2.84 14.07 24.50
CA LEU A 323 -3.32 14.90 23.39
C LEU A 323 -2.58 14.55 22.10
N LYS A 324 -1.24 14.47 22.17
CA LYS A 324 -0.38 14.11 21.04
C LYS A 324 -0.66 12.71 20.51
N LYS A 325 -0.83 11.72 21.39
CA LYS A 325 -1.21 10.35 21.00
C LYS A 325 -2.61 10.30 20.35
N SER A 326 -3.55 11.09 20.87
CA SER A 326 -4.91 11.16 20.33
C SER A 326 -4.92 11.80 18.95
N LEU A 327 -4.20 12.91 18.75
CA LEU A 327 -4.05 13.56 17.44
C LEU A 327 -3.41 12.63 16.42
N ARG A 328 -2.31 11.95 16.76
CA ARG A 328 -1.67 10.94 15.89
C ARG A 328 -2.65 9.84 15.47
N ALA A 329 -3.44 9.32 16.42
CA ALA A 329 -4.44 8.29 16.13
C ALA A 329 -5.54 8.81 15.21
N VAL A 330 -6.05 10.02 15.47
CA VAL A 330 -7.09 10.66 14.65
C VAL A 330 -6.59 10.92 13.24
N PHE A 331 -5.41 11.50 13.09
CA PHE A 331 -4.78 11.76 11.79
C PHE A 331 -4.50 10.47 11.04
N ALA A 332 -4.00 9.43 11.71
CA ALA A 332 -3.81 8.12 11.09
C ALA A 332 -5.12 7.50 10.60
N VAL A 333 -6.22 7.64 11.36
CA VAL A 333 -7.54 7.13 10.95
C VAL A 333 -8.08 7.90 9.74
N ILE A 334 -8.01 9.23 9.77
CA ILE A 334 -8.49 10.08 8.67
C ILE A 334 -7.68 9.82 7.39
N SER A 335 -6.35 9.74 7.49
CA SER A 335 -5.50 9.46 6.34
C SER A 335 -5.67 8.03 5.80
N ALA A 336 -6.09 7.08 6.63
CA ALA A 336 -6.27 5.68 6.23
C ALA A 336 -7.66 5.36 5.64
N SER A 337 -8.65 6.25 5.76
CA SER A 337 -10.02 6.00 5.27
C SER A 337 -10.64 7.24 4.66
N HIS A 338 -10.89 7.17 3.35
CA HIS A 338 -11.57 8.24 2.62
C HIS A 338 -13.02 8.45 3.08
N THR A 339 -13.71 7.38 3.47
CA THR A 339 -15.07 7.49 4.01
C THR A 339 -15.08 8.27 5.32
N THR A 340 -14.14 7.99 6.22
CA THR A 340 -13.96 8.74 7.46
C THR A 340 -13.55 10.19 7.18
N ALA A 341 -12.62 10.42 6.24
CA ALA A 341 -12.20 11.78 5.87
C ALA A 341 -13.36 12.61 5.30
N ALA A 342 -14.19 12.02 4.42
CA ALA A 342 -15.35 12.69 3.84
C ALA A 342 -16.40 13.03 4.91
N GLU A 343 -16.61 12.14 5.89
CA GLU A 343 -17.54 12.41 6.98
C GLU A 343 -17.03 13.51 7.92
N VAL A 344 -15.74 13.47 8.28
CA VAL A 344 -15.09 14.54 9.05
C VAL A 344 -15.25 15.88 8.33
N GLN A 345 -15.06 15.92 7.01
CA GLN A 345 -15.31 17.13 6.23
C GLN A 345 -16.78 17.56 6.27
N ARG A 346 -17.71 16.63 6.03
CA ARG A 346 -19.16 16.89 6.02
C ARG A 346 -19.67 17.44 7.35
N LEU A 347 -19.08 17.02 8.46
CA LEU A 347 -19.45 17.43 9.82
C LEU A 347 -18.60 18.60 10.34
N HIS A 348 -17.81 19.27 9.48
CA HIS A 348 -16.90 20.34 9.88
C HIS A 348 -15.95 19.93 11.02
N GLY A 349 -15.52 18.66 11.02
CA GLY A 349 -14.76 18.04 12.10
C GLY A 349 -13.42 18.71 12.37
N TYR A 350 -12.74 19.28 11.36
CA TYR A 350 -11.52 20.06 11.59
C TYR A 350 -11.79 21.34 12.39
N GLN A 351 -12.90 22.04 12.11
CA GLN A 351 -13.30 23.24 12.86
C GLN A 351 -13.72 22.89 14.29
N LEU A 352 -14.42 21.77 14.49
CA LEU A 352 -14.75 21.25 15.82
C LEU A 352 -13.48 20.86 16.59
N MET A 353 -12.50 20.26 15.91
CA MET A 353 -11.19 19.92 16.48
C MET A 353 -10.43 21.17 16.91
N ALA A 354 -10.39 22.22 16.09
CA ALA A 354 -9.85 23.52 16.48
C ALA A 354 -10.52 24.05 17.76
N GLY A 355 -11.85 23.96 17.84
CA GLY A 355 -12.60 24.36 19.04
C GLY A 355 -12.22 23.56 20.30
N ILE A 356 -11.96 22.26 20.17
CA ILE A 356 -11.48 21.41 21.28
C ILE A 356 -10.06 21.80 21.67
N LEU A 357 -9.16 21.98 20.70
CA LEU A 357 -7.78 22.35 20.94
C LEU A 357 -7.66 23.73 21.61
N ARG A 358 -8.50 24.71 21.24
CA ARG A 358 -8.60 26.01 21.94
C ARG A 358 -8.95 25.85 23.42
N LYS A 359 -9.82 24.90 23.78
CA LYS A 359 -10.15 24.59 25.19
C LYS A 359 -9.03 23.85 25.91
N LYS A 360 -8.11 23.22 25.17
CA LYS A 360 -6.96 22.46 25.67
C LYS A 360 -5.64 23.21 25.50
N ASN A 361 -5.71 24.54 25.56
CA ASN A 361 -4.59 25.42 25.28
C ASN A 361 -3.34 25.12 26.12
N GLU A 362 -3.53 24.73 27.39
CA GLU A 362 -2.47 24.35 28.32
C GLU A 362 -1.62 23.15 27.86
N PHE A 363 -2.13 22.34 26.93
CA PHE A 363 -1.45 21.16 26.40
C PHE A 363 -0.79 21.39 25.03
N LEU A 364 -0.92 22.58 24.44
CA LEU A 364 -0.38 22.89 23.11
C LEU A 364 1.12 23.21 23.19
N ASP A 365 1.91 22.47 22.41
CA ASP A 365 3.36 22.64 22.25
C ASP A 365 3.77 22.60 20.77
N GLU A 366 5.05 22.84 20.49
CA GLU A 366 5.61 22.83 19.14
C GLU A 366 5.38 21.47 18.44
N GLU A 367 5.42 20.36 19.19
CA GLU A 367 5.18 19.02 18.66
C GLU A 367 3.72 18.85 18.19
N VAL A 368 2.74 19.46 18.87
CA VAL A 368 1.35 19.49 18.39
C VAL A 368 1.25 20.26 17.07
N VAL A 369 1.94 21.40 16.94
CA VAL A 369 1.98 22.18 15.68
C VAL A 369 2.58 21.32 14.56
N ASP A 370 3.72 20.69 14.81
CA ASP A 370 4.40 19.83 13.83
C ASP A 370 3.52 18.65 13.39
N LEU A 371 2.75 18.05 14.31
CA LEU A 371 1.80 16.98 13.97
C LEU A 371 0.68 17.46 13.03
N VAL A 372 0.15 18.67 13.25
CA VAL A 372 -0.89 19.22 12.36
C VAL A 372 -0.31 19.57 11.00
N ILE A 373 0.92 20.10 10.95
CA ILE A 373 1.65 20.36 9.70
C ILE A 373 1.88 19.03 8.95
N GLU A 374 2.43 18.02 9.61
CA GLU A 374 2.70 16.70 9.03
C GLU A 374 1.43 16.08 8.43
N PHE A 375 0.31 16.15 9.16
CA PHE A 375 -0.98 15.65 8.68
C PHE A 375 -1.53 16.47 7.51
N THR A 376 -1.37 17.80 7.54
CA THR A 376 -1.89 18.69 6.50
C THR A 376 -1.18 18.49 5.16
N PHE A 377 0.12 18.23 5.20
CA PHE A 377 0.96 18.04 4.02
C PHE A 377 1.26 16.58 3.68
N ASN A 378 0.80 15.64 4.51
CA ASN A 378 0.78 14.18 4.33
C ASN A 378 2.06 13.62 3.62
N LEU A 379 3.13 13.42 4.40
CA LEU A 379 4.43 12.90 3.95
C LEU A 379 5.18 13.79 2.95
N MET A 380 5.40 15.07 3.31
CA MET A 380 6.57 15.78 2.80
C MET A 380 7.83 15.08 3.33
N ILE A 381 8.50 14.31 2.47
CA ILE A 381 9.94 14.08 2.65
C ILE A 381 10.59 15.44 2.35
N PRO A 382 11.35 16.05 3.28
CA PRO A 382 12.07 17.29 3.00
C PRO A 382 12.90 17.09 1.73
N ALA A 383 12.97 18.12 0.88
CA ALA A 383 13.78 18.12 -0.32
C ALA A 383 15.17 17.51 -0.03
N PRO A 384 15.75 16.72 -0.95
CA PRO A 384 17.11 16.24 -0.77
C PRO A 384 18.00 17.47 -0.57
N GLN A 385 18.79 17.45 0.51
CA GLN A 385 19.92 18.35 0.64
C GLN A 385 20.73 18.22 -0.65
N ILE A 386 20.98 19.33 -1.32
CA ILE A 386 21.75 19.38 -2.55
C ILE A 386 23.20 19.00 -2.19
N GLU A 387 23.50 17.70 -2.23
CA GLU A 387 24.87 17.22 -2.16
C GLU A 387 25.43 17.09 -3.58
N ASN A 388 26.33 18.03 -3.89
CA ASN A 388 27.41 18.01 -4.89
C ASN A 388 27.07 17.72 -6.38
N PRO A 389 27.43 18.63 -7.31
CA PRO A 389 27.11 18.53 -8.74
C PRO A 389 28.14 17.66 -9.51
N SER A 390 28.17 16.35 -9.25
CA SER A 390 29.06 15.44 -10.00
C SER A 390 28.46 14.09 -10.41
N HIS A 391 27.15 13.88 -10.26
CA HIS A 391 26.47 12.68 -10.77
C HIS A 391 25.32 12.99 -11.74
N PRO A 392 25.19 12.24 -12.85
CA PRO A 392 24.20 12.53 -13.89
C PRO A 392 22.77 12.35 -13.38
N ALA A 393 21.91 13.29 -13.78
CA ALA A 393 20.55 13.51 -13.30
C ALA A 393 19.70 12.23 -13.18
N VAL A 394 19.31 11.93 -11.95
CA VAL A 394 18.27 10.96 -11.60
C VAL A 394 16.95 11.44 -12.21
N LYS A 395 16.30 10.57 -12.98
CA LYS A 395 14.95 10.79 -13.51
C LYS A 395 14.02 11.17 -12.34
N SER A 396 13.54 12.42 -12.38
CA SER A 396 12.44 13.00 -11.61
C SER A 396 11.61 11.96 -10.85
N ARG A 397 11.89 11.82 -9.55
CA ARG A 397 10.95 11.24 -8.58
C ARG A 397 9.68 12.09 -8.70
N GLN A 398 8.59 11.51 -9.21
CA GLN A 398 7.28 12.17 -9.16
C GLN A 398 6.92 12.34 -7.68
N PHE A 399 7.05 13.56 -7.18
CA PHE A 399 6.65 13.90 -5.82
C PHE A 399 5.12 13.96 -5.78
N GLN A 400 4.49 12.87 -5.37
CA GLN A 400 3.04 12.83 -5.18
C GLN A 400 2.71 13.38 -3.80
N PHE A 401 2.67 14.71 -3.65
CA PHE A 401 2.20 15.37 -2.43
C PHE A 401 0.68 15.35 -2.37
N THR A 402 0.10 15.03 -1.21
CA THR A 402 -1.34 15.16 -0.98
C THR A 402 -1.60 16.22 0.10
N LEU A 403 -2.30 17.28 -0.28
CA LEU A 403 -2.65 18.39 0.61
C LEU A 403 -4.06 18.20 1.15
N ASN A 404 -4.22 18.30 2.46
CA ASN A 404 -5.52 18.38 3.10
C ASN A 404 -5.97 19.84 3.23
N GLU A 405 -6.64 20.35 2.20
CA GLU A 405 -7.08 21.75 2.11
C GLU A 405 -7.96 22.19 3.29
N ASN A 406 -8.79 21.28 3.81
CA ASN A 406 -9.67 21.59 4.94
C ASN A 406 -8.87 21.68 6.26
N ALA A 407 -7.93 20.76 6.50
CA ALA A 407 -7.05 20.84 7.66
C ALA A 407 -6.16 22.09 7.61
N PHE A 408 -5.64 22.44 6.42
CA PHE A 408 -4.89 23.68 6.21
C PHE A 408 -5.70 24.90 6.62
N ARG A 409 -6.90 25.06 6.05
CA ARG A 409 -7.78 26.20 6.32
C ARG A 409 -8.26 26.24 7.77
N ASP A 410 -8.72 25.11 8.30
CA ASP A 410 -9.46 25.08 9.57
C ASP A 410 -8.57 24.86 10.81
N LEU A 411 -7.33 24.36 10.65
CA LEU A 411 -6.36 24.16 11.76
C LEU A 411 -5.13 25.05 11.64
N LEU A 412 -4.45 25.09 10.49
CA LEU A 412 -3.22 25.86 10.34
C LEU A 412 -3.49 27.36 10.15
N CYS A 413 -4.47 27.74 9.34
CA CYS A 413 -4.81 29.15 9.12
C CYS A 413 -5.61 29.77 10.28
N ASP A 414 -6.12 28.99 11.23
CA ASP A 414 -6.70 29.53 12.46
C ASP A 414 -5.59 29.96 13.43
N LEU A 415 -4.94 31.11 13.16
CA LEU A 415 -3.85 31.61 14.01
C LEU A 415 -4.29 31.82 15.46
N GLN A 416 -5.58 32.06 15.71
CA GLN A 416 -6.12 32.22 17.06
C GLN A 416 -6.05 30.94 17.88
N LEU A 417 -6.02 29.78 17.23
CA LEU A 417 -5.83 28.48 17.88
C LEU A 417 -4.48 28.40 18.61
N TRP A 418 -3.46 29.01 18.03
CA TRP A 418 -2.06 28.82 18.43
C TRP A 418 -1.57 29.86 19.45
N PHE A 419 -2.43 30.77 19.91
CA PHE A 419 -2.11 31.63 21.04
C PHE A 419 -2.02 30.83 22.32
N ARG A 420 -0.93 30.95 23.09
CA ARG A 420 -0.91 30.47 24.46
C ARG A 420 -1.54 31.51 25.38
N LYS A 421 -2.60 31.12 26.09
CA LYS A 421 -3.20 31.91 27.17
C LYS A 421 -2.50 31.54 28.49
N PRO A 422 -1.83 32.49 29.17
CA PRO A 422 -1.30 32.24 30.50
C PRO A 422 -2.46 31.95 31.46
N THR A 423 -2.31 30.88 32.25
CA THR A 423 -3.36 30.29 33.10
C THR A 423 -3.79 31.16 34.28
N TYR A 424 -3.12 32.28 34.54
CA TYR A 424 -3.31 33.06 35.79
C TYR A 424 -3.42 34.57 35.66
N CYS A 425 -3.44 35.18 34.46
CA CYS A 425 -3.67 36.62 34.36
C CYS A 425 -4.21 37.02 32.98
N GLU A 426 -5.37 37.68 32.93
CA GLU A 426 -5.89 38.29 31.70
C GLU A 426 -5.00 39.46 31.21
N ASP A 427 -4.13 39.98 32.07
CA ASP A 427 -3.25 41.13 31.79
C ASP A 427 -1.83 40.76 31.31
N GLN A 428 -1.53 39.47 31.07
CA GLN A 428 -0.23 39.06 30.53
C GLN A 428 -0.23 39.11 28.99
N PRO A 429 0.89 39.51 28.35
CA PRO A 429 0.99 39.57 26.89
C PRO A 429 0.74 38.19 26.30
N LYS A 430 0.01 38.13 25.18
CA LYS A 430 -0.19 36.89 24.41
C LYS A 430 1.15 36.27 24.07
N ASP A 431 1.30 34.96 24.30
CA ASP A 431 2.49 34.21 23.90
C ASP A 431 2.32 33.73 22.45
N TYR A 432 3.18 34.27 21.59
CA TYR A 432 3.21 34.05 20.13
C TYR A 432 4.18 32.94 19.71
N ALA A 433 4.83 32.24 20.64
CA ALA A 433 5.89 31.27 20.33
C ALA A 433 5.43 30.17 19.34
N LEU A 434 4.23 29.62 19.52
CA LEU A 434 3.69 28.59 18.62
C LEU A 434 3.35 29.14 17.23
N ILE A 435 2.95 30.41 17.15
CA ILE A 435 2.68 31.09 15.87
C ILE A 435 3.99 31.32 15.12
N ALA A 436 5.03 31.78 15.82
CA ALA A 436 6.36 31.93 15.26
C ALA A 436 6.92 30.59 14.74
N HIS A 437 6.77 29.51 15.53
CA HIS A 437 7.16 28.16 15.14
C HIS A 437 6.41 27.70 13.88
N LEU A 438 5.09 27.88 13.84
CA LEU A 438 4.25 27.55 12.68
C LEU A 438 4.70 28.31 11.43
N ILE A 439 4.88 29.63 11.52
CA ILE A 439 5.27 30.47 10.38
C ILE A 439 6.67 30.06 9.88
N ASN A 440 7.63 29.86 10.78
CA ASN A 440 8.97 29.41 10.42
C ASN A 440 8.95 28.04 9.73
N HIS A 441 8.16 27.10 10.25
CA HIS A 441 8.01 25.78 9.65
C HIS A 441 7.38 25.88 8.25
N LEU A 442 6.29 26.63 8.09
CA LEU A 442 5.65 26.86 6.79
C LEU A 442 6.61 27.55 5.81
N ALA A 443 7.35 28.58 6.24
CA ALA A 443 8.34 29.27 5.41
C ALA A 443 9.45 28.32 4.95
N SER A 444 9.95 27.46 5.84
CA SER A 444 10.95 26.45 5.49
C SER A 444 10.42 25.43 4.47
N GLN A 445 9.14 25.03 4.59
CA GLN A 445 8.50 24.08 3.69
C GLN A 445 8.04 24.69 2.38
N PHE A 446 7.88 26.01 2.29
CA PHE A 446 7.44 26.71 1.07
C PHE A 446 8.56 27.46 0.34
N ALA A 447 9.79 27.46 0.84
CA ALA A 447 10.94 28.06 0.16
C ALA A 447 11.11 27.54 -1.29
N TRP A 448 10.73 26.30 -1.57
CA TRP A 448 10.78 25.71 -2.92
C TRP A 448 9.67 26.23 -3.85
N ILE A 449 8.50 26.65 -3.33
CA ILE A 449 7.38 27.16 -4.14
C ILE A 449 7.80 28.38 -4.96
N CYS A 450 8.65 29.23 -4.37
CA CYS A 450 9.17 30.46 -4.98
C CYS A 450 10.31 30.23 -5.99
N GLY A 451 10.76 28.99 -6.20
CA GLY A 451 11.80 28.64 -7.18
C GLY A 451 11.26 28.41 -8.60
N ASP A 452 12.16 28.35 -9.58
CA ASP A 452 11.81 27.96 -10.96
C ASP A 452 11.52 26.45 -11.03
N HIS A 453 10.28 26.09 -11.41
CA HIS A 453 9.82 24.70 -11.50
C HIS A 453 10.05 24.13 -12.91
N PRO A 454 10.84 23.05 -13.07
CA PRO A 454 11.19 22.49 -14.37
C PRO A 454 10.05 21.69 -15.03
N SER A 455 9.06 21.22 -14.28
CA SER A 455 7.93 20.44 -14.83
C SER A 455 6.57 21.17 -14.77
N ILE A 456 5.68 20.84 -15.72
CA ILE A 456 4.32 21.41 -15.78
C ILE A 456 3.50 21.02 -14.53
N GLU A 457 3.67 19.79 -14.03
CA GLU A 457 2.98 19.31 -12.82
C GLU A 457 3.41 20.09 -11.57
N GLU A 458 4.71 20.31 -11.37
CA GLU A 458 5.22 21.11 -10.25
C GLU A 458 4.72 22.56 -10.31
N ARG A 459 4.63 23.14 -11.50
CA ARG A 459 4.11 24.50 -11.70
C ARG A 459 2.63 24.63 -11.36
N VAL A 460 1.79 23.71 -11.85
CA VAL A 460 0.35 23.68 -11.52
C VAL A 460 0.13 23.48 -10.01
N MET A 461 0.96 22.65 -9.38
CA MET A 461 0.90 22.39 -7.94
C MET A 461 1.36 23.59 -7.11
N SER A 462 2.45 24.25 -7.51
CA SER A 462 2.92 25.51 -6.93
C SER A 462 1.85 26.59 -7.01
N GLU A 463 1.19 26.75 -8.16
CA GLU A 463 0.08 27.70 -8.33
C GLU A 463 -1.13 27.36 -7.46
N LYS A 464 -1.47 26.07 -7.29
CA LYS A 464 -2.58 25.64 -6.43
C LYS A 464 -2.29 25.92 -4.96
N LEU A 465 -1.08 25.60 -4.49
CA LEU A 465 -0.63 25.91 -3.13
C LEU A 465 -0.57 27.42 -2.89
N ALA A 466 -0.03 28.18 -3.84
CA ALA A 466 0.03 29.64 -3.75
C ALA A 466 -1.37 30.27 -3.65
N LYS A 467 -2.36 29.78 -4.42
CA LYS A 467 -3.75 30.22 -4.33
C LYS A 467 -4.41 29.87 -3.00
N LEU A 468 -4.11 28.71 -2.44
CA LEU A 468 -4.65 28.30 -1.15
C LEU A 468 -4.06 29.14 -0.02
N VAL A 469 -2.73 29.30 0.01
CA VAL A 469 -2.04 30.17 0.96
C VAL A 469 -2.55 31.60 0.84
N SER A 470 -2.68 32.13 -0.38
CA SER A 470 -3.22 33.48 -0.62
C SER A 470 -4.68 33.63 -0.23
N GLY A 471 -5.49 32.58 -0.39
CA GLY A 471 -6.93 32.61 -0.11
C GLY A 471 -7.31 32.39 1.36
N SER A 472 -6.49 31.71 2.16
CA SER A 472 -6.84 31.40 3.56
C SER A 472 -5.82 31.83 4.60
N LEU A 473 -4.52 31.80 4.29
CA LEU A 473 -3.48 32.21 5.24
C LEU A 473 -3.36 33.74 5.29
N PHE A 474 -3.41 34.41 4.13
CA PHE A 474 -3.26 35.88 4.07
C PHE A 474 -4.40 36.62 4.77
N ASP A 475 -5.65 36.18 4.62
CA ASP A 475 -6.77 36.79 5.34
C ASP A 475 -6.59 36.64 6.86
N SER A 476 -6.26 35.44 7.33
CA SER A 476 -5.97 35.20 8.75
C SER A 476 -4.75 35.98 9.26
N LEU A 477 -3.69 36.10 8.47
CA LEU A 477 -2.50 36.91 8.77
C LEU A 477 -2.86 38.39 8.83
N ILE A 478 -3.68 38.90 7.92
CA ILE A 478 -4.14 40.30 7.92
C ILE A 478 -4.97 40.57 9.18
N PHE A 479 -5.94 39.71 9.49
CA PHE A 479 -6.72 39.84 10.73
C PHE A 479 -5.84 39.75 11.97
N PHE A 480 -4.86 38.84 11.99
CA PHE A 480 -3.87 38.71 13.05
C PHE A 480 -3.03 39.98 13.22
N LEU A 481 -2.45 40.49 12.14
CA LEU A 481 -1.64 41.71 12.16
C LEU A 481 -2.48 42.92 12.61
N VAL A 482 -3.72 43.03 12.16
CA VAL A 482 -4.63 44.10 12.59
C VAL A 482 -4.99 43.99 14.07
N ASP A 483 -5.22 42.79 14.59
CA ASP A 483 -5.54 42.56 16.01
C ASP A 483 -4.33 42.84 16.91
N ALA A 484 -3.15 42.36 16.52
CA ALA A 484 -1.90 42.63 17.23
C ALA A 484 -1.50 44.11 17.19
N LEU A 485 -1.71 44.80 16.06
CA LEU A 485 -1.49 46.26 15.96
C LEU A 485 -2.46 47.04 16.86
N LYS A 486 -3.73 46.63 16.95
CA LYS A 486 -4.69 47.24 17.88
C LYS A 486 -4.28 47.02 19.35
N GLU A 487 -3.75 45.85 19.66
CA GLU A 487 -3.26 45.51 21.00
C GLU A 487 -2.06 46.39 21.38
N ILE A 488 -1.06 46.54 20.50
CA ILE A 488 0.09 47.45 20.67
C ILE A 488 -0.36 48.91 20.91
N HIS A 489 -1.41 49.36 20.21
CA HIS A 489 -1.95 50.72 20.41
C HIS A 489 -2.76 50.87 21.71
N SER A 490 -3.22 49.77 22.31
CA SER A 490 -4.02 49.77 23.54
C SER A 490 -3.20 49.56 24.82
N SER A 491 -2.05 48.87 24.74
CA SER A 491 -1.18 48.58 25.87
C SER A 491 0.15 49.34 25.76
N ASN A 492 0.45 50.22 26.72
CA ASN A 492 1.77 50.85 26.90
C ASN A 492 2.83 49.83 27.39
N ALA A 493 3.04 48.74 26.67
CA ALA A 493 4.00 47.70 27.05
C ALA A 493 5.00 47.44 25.92
N PRO A 494 6.31 47.69 26.15
CA PRO A 494 7.35 47.25 25.23
C PRO A 494 7.54 45.74 25.45
N THR A 495 6.98 44.91 24.58
CA THR A 495 7.29 43.47 24.58
C THR A 495 7.73 43.01 23.21
N VAL A 496 8.89 42.36 23.21
CA VAL A 496 9.89 42.29 22.14
C VAL A 496 9.58 41.21 21.09
N HIS A 497 8.46 40.49 21.17
CA HIS A 497 8.23 39.33 20.29
C HIS A 497 7.48 39.61 18.98
N PHE A 498 6.93 40.81 18.78
CA PHE A 498 6.23 41.14 17.53
C PHE A 498 7.14 41.71 16.44
N TYR A 499 8.32 42.22 16.80
CA TYR A 499 9.22 42.87 15.83
C TYR A 499 10.02 41.87 14.98
N ASP A 500 10.16 40.62 15.47
CA ASP A 500 10.87 39.53 14.80
C ASP A 500 9.95 38.60 13.98
N LEU A 501 8.63 38.78 14.08
CA LEU A 501 7.57 37.96 13.48
C LEU A 501 6.99 38.68 12.25
#